data_AF-A0A9D6PLT5-F1
#
_entry.id   AF-A0A9D6PLT5-F1
#
_cell.length_a   1.000
_cell.length_b   1.000
_cell.length_c   1.000
_cell.angle_alpha   90.00
_cell.angle_beta   90.00
_cell.angle_gamma   90.00
#
_symmetry.space_group_name_H-M   'P 1'
#
loop_
_entity.id
_entity.type
_entity.pdbx_description
1 polymer ?
#
loop_
_entity_poly.entity_id
_entity_poly.type
_entity_poly.pdbx_seq_one_letter_code
_entity_poly.pdbx_strand_id
1 'polypeptide(L)' 'MGLPAKRNTRSSKRRRASHFALHASRLIPCDHCKKLKVPHRACPHCGYYRGREVIHTTTKLEKRKAKQKKEREAGR' A
#
# COMPACT_ATOMS: atom_id res chain seq x y z
N MET A 1 -27.50 20.16 -18.88
CA MET A 1 -26.04 20.06 -18.66
C MET A 1 -25.34 20.99 -19.65
N GLY A 2 -24.29 21.70 -19.22
CA GLY A 2 -23.55 22.61 -20.09
C GLY A 2 -22.47 21.88 -20.87
N LEU A 3 -22.55 21.91 -22.20
CA LEU A 3 -21.48 21.46 -23.08
C LEU A 3 -20.45 22.57 -23.27
N PRO A 4 -19.15 22.25 -23.39
CA PRO A 4 -18.13 23.24 -23.67
C PRO A 4 -18.37 23.85 -25.06
N ALA A 5 -18.40 25.18 -25.13
CA ALA A 5 -18.60 25.90 -26.39
C ALA A 5 -17.48 25.65 -27.42
N LYS A 6 -16.28 25.24 -26.97
CA LYS A 6 -15.15 24.89 -27.85
C LYS A 6 -14.22 23.87 -27.23
N ARG A 7 -13.40 23.25 -28.08
CA ARG A 7 -12.36 22.31 -27.65
C ARG A 7 -11.28 23.01 -26.82
N ASN A 8 -10.92 22.41 -25.68
CA ASN A 8 -9.80 22.87 -24.87
C ASN A 8 -8.46 22.67 -25.61
N THR A 9 -7.62 23.71 -25.61
CA THR A 9 -6.29 23.64 -26.22
C THR A 9 -5.36 22.73 -25.42
N ARG A 10 -4.35 22.15 -26.09
CA ARG A 10 -3.34 21.30 -25.45
C ARG A 10 -2.61 22.04 -24.31
N SER A 11 -2.33 23.34 -24.50
CA SER A 11 -1.69 24.19 -23.49
C SER A 11 -2.57 24.37 -22.25
N SER A 12 -3.85 24.67 -22.43
CA SER A 12 -4.81 24.81 -21.31
C SER A 12 -4.95 23.51 -20.50
N LYS A 13 -5.05 22.36 -21.19
CA LYS A 13 -5.08 21.04 -20.53
C LYS A 13 -3.82 20.78 -19.71
N ARG A 14 -2.63 21.07 -20.26
CA ARG A 14 -1.34 20.86 -19.58
C ARG A 14 -1.14 21.79 -18.38
N ARG A 15 -1.51 23.07 -18.51
CA ARG A 15 -1.46 24.04 -17.40
C ARG A 15 -2.40 23.65 -16.26
N ARG A 16 -3.56 23.06 -16.57
CA ARG A 16 -4.42 22.51 -15.53
C ARG A 16 -3.77 21.30 -14.85
N ALA A 17 -3.16 20.42 -15.64
CA ALA A 17 -2.53 19.20 -15.15
C ALA A 17 -1.24 19.42 -14.35
N SER A 18 -0.58 20.59 -14.47
CA SER A 18 0.68 20.85 -13.77
C SER A 18 0.56 20.84 -12.24
N HIS A 19 -0.65 21.05 -11.72
CA HIS A 19 -0.92 21.00 -10.28
C HIS A 19 -1.29 19.60 -9.77
N PHE A 20 -1.43 18.60 -10.65
CA PHE A 20 -1.85 17.24 -10.28
C PHE A 20 -0.68 16.30 -9.99
N ALA A 21 0.44 16.84 -9.50
CA ALA A 21 1.58 16.03 -9.09
C ALA A 21 1.24 15.21 -7.83
N LEU A 22 1.56 13.91 -7.87
CA LEU A 22 1.41 13.04 -6.70
C LEU A 22 2.67 13.10 -5.83
N HIS A 23 2.48 13.13 -4.52
CA HIS A 23 3.58 13.04 -3.56
C HIS A 23 3.70 11.63 -2.99
N ALA A 24 4.94 11.18 -2.79
CA ALA A 24 5.21 9.91 -2.13
C ALA A 24 4.74 9.95 -0.66
N SER A 25 4.20 8.81 -0.19
CA SER A 25 3.80 8.68 1.20
C SER A 25 5.02 8.58 2.12
N ARG A 26 4.94 9.23 3.28
CA ARG A 26 5.99 9.15 4.30
C ARG A 26 5.93 7.79 4.99
N LEU A 27 7.07 7.10 5.04
CA LEU A 27 7.23 5.83 5.74
C LEU A 27 8.21 6.00 6.90
N ILE A 28 7.93 5.32 8.01
CA ILE A 28 8.74 5.32 9.22
C ILE A 28 9.16 3.88 9.57
N PRO A 29 10.31 3.67 10.22
CA PRO A 29 10.67 2.36 10.72
C PRO A 29 9.70 1.88 11.81
N CYS A 30 9.42 0.58 11.85
CA CYS A 30 8.63 -0.04 12.89
C CYS A 30 9.48 -0.39 14.10
N ASP A 31 9.01 -0.08 15.31
CA ASP A 31 9.75 -0.28 16.57
C ASP A 31 10.07 -1.77 16.83
N HIS A 32 9.15 -2.67 16.47
CA HIS A 32 9.31 -4.11 16.72
C HIS A 32 10.10 -4.87 15.65
N CYS A 33 9.92 -4.56 14.35
CA CYS A 33 10.53 -5.34 13.27
C CYS A 33 11.45 -4.53 12.35
N LYS A 34 11.64 -3.24 12.62
CA LYS A 34 12.45 -2.27 11.86
C LYS A 34 12.08 -2.10 10.38
N LYS A 35 11.00 -2.73 9.91
CA LYS A 35 10.47 -2.55 8.56
C LYS A 35 9.71 -1.24 8.44
N LEU A 36 9.72 -0.67 7.23
CA LEU A 36 8.99 0.54 6.91
C LEU A 36 7.48 0.32 7.05
N LYS A 37 6.82 1.23 7.77
CA LYS A 37 5.37 1.29 7.96
C LYS A 37 4.85 2.71 7.75
N VAL A 38 3.55 2.83 7.49
CA VAL A 38 2.87 4.13 7.45
C VAL A 38 2.67 4.62 8.90
N PRO A 39 2.89 5.91 9.20
CA PRO A 39 2.55 6.50 10.49
C PRO A 39 1.10 6.24 10.89
N HIS A 40 0.84 6.12 12.19
CA HIS A 40 -0.51 5.88 12.78
C HIS A 40 -1.23 4.60 12.31
N ARG A 41 -0.54 3.68 11.63
CA ARG A 41 -1.08 2.37 11.25
C ARG A 41 -0.33 1.24 11.96
N ALA A 42 -1.03 0.12 12.16
CA ALA A 42 -0.40 -1.12 12.58
C ALA A 42 0.58 -1.61 11.50
N CYS A 43 1.70 -2.20 11.91
CA CYS A 43 2.67 -2.72 10.96
C CYS A 43 2.06 -3.89 10.17
N PRO A 44 2.03 -3.86 8.83
CA PRO A 44 1.47 -4.95 8.03
C PRO A 44 2.30 -6.24 8.13
N HIS A 45 3.55 -6.14 8.56
CA HIS A 45 4.45 -7.27 8.66
C HIS A 45 4.37 -7.99 10.00
N CYS A 46 4.41 -7.27 11.12
CA CYS A 46 4.38 -7.87 12.45
C CYS A 46 3.03 -7.77 13.17
N GLY A 47 2.09 -6.95 12.67
CA GLY A 47 0.77 -6.79 13.29
C GLY A 47 0.73 -5.96 14.57
N TYR A 48 1.87 -5.38 14.97
CA TYR A 48 1.99 -4.57 16.17
C TYR A 48 1.70 -3.09 15.91
N TYR A 49 1.02 -2.46 16.88
CA TYR A 49 0.84 -1.01 16.99
C TYR A 49 1.06 -0.59 18.44
N ARG A 50 1.97 0.36 18.68
CA ARG A 50 2.30 0.89 20.02
C ARG A 50 2.57 -0.22 21.07
N GLY A 51 3.35 -1.23 20.68
CA GLY A 51 3.73 -2.33 21.58
C GLY A 51 2.63 -3.37 21.84
N ARG A 52 1.44 -3.23 21.28
CA ARG A 52 0.36 -4.23 21.36
C ARG A 52 0.19 -4.95 20.03
N GLU A 53 -0.05 -6.26 20.10
CA GLU A 53 -0.45 -7.03 18.92
C GLU A 53 -1.91 -6.70 18.61
N VAL A 54 -2.15 -6.03 17.47
CA VAL A 54 -3.51 -5.63 17.04
C VAL A 54 -4.02 -6.54 15.92
N ILE A 55 -3.10 -7.12 15.16
CA ILE A 55 -3.41 -8.03 14.06
C ILE A 55 -2.76 -9.37 14.38
N HIS A 56 -3.57 -10.40 14.61
CA HIS A 56 -3.09 -11.79 14.70
C HIS A 56 -2.55 -12.23 13.34
N THR A 57 -1.24 -12.05 13.13
CA THR A 57 -0.56 -12.41 11.88
C THR A 57 -0.20 -13.89 11.81
N THR A 58 -0.24 -14.59 12.95
CA THR A 58 0.02 -16.03 13.11
C THR A 58 -0.83 -16.89 12.17
N THR A 59 -2.14 -16.64 12.13
CA THR A 59 -3.08 -17.43 11.33
C THR A 59 -2.88 -17.28 9.82
N LYS A 60 -2.36 -16.14 9.35
CA LYS A 60 -2.13 -15.86 7.92
C LYS A 60 -0.79 -16.38 7.42
N LEU A 61 0.25 -16.36 8.27
CA LEU A 61 1.58 -16.89 7.94
C LEU A 61 1.53 -18.42 7.76
N GLU A 62 0.85 -19.13 8.64
CA GLU A 62 0.68 -20.60 8.56
C GLU A 62 -0.06 -21.02 7.26
N LYS A 63 -1.15 -20.34 6.92
CA LYS A 63 -1.90 -20.59 5.66
C LYS A 63 -1.05 -20.35 4.40
N ARG A 64 -0.21 -19.31 4.40
CA ARG A 64 0.68 -19.01 3.27
C ARG A 64 1.80 -20.04 3.12
N LYS A 65 2.39 -20.50 4.24
CA LYS A 65 3.40 -21.56 4.24
C LYS A 65 2.81 -22.90 3.77
N ALA A 66 1.62 -23.27 4.23
CA ALA A 66 0.93 -24.47 3.79
C ALA A 66 0.60 -24.46 2.29
N LYS A 67 0.20 -23.29 1.75
CA LYS A 67 -0.02 -23.11 0.31
C LYS A 67 1.27 -23.24 -0.51
N GLN A 68 2.36 -22.60 -0.07
CA GLN A 68 3.67 -22.71 -0.73
C GLN A 68 4.22 -24.14 -0.72
N LYS A 69 4.01 -24.89 0.38
CA LYS A 69 4.42 -26.30 0.46
C LYS A 69 3.64 -27.16 -0.56
N LYS A 70 2.32 -26.98 -0.64
CA LYS A 70 1.47 -27.67 -1.63
C LYS A 70 1.88 -27.36 -3.07
N GLU A 71 2.17 -26.10 -3.41
CA GLU A 71 2.61 -25.70 -4.76
C GLU A 71 3.99 -26.28 -5.11
N ARG A 72 4.90 -26.36 -4.13
CA ARG A 72 6.26 -26.91 -4.32
C ARG A 72 6.30 -28.45 -4.39
N GLU A 73 5.29 -29.12 -3.85
CA GLU A 73 5.05 -30.57 -3.97
C GLU A 73 4.26 -30.91 -5.24
N ALA A 74 3.35 -30.05 -5.71
CA ALA A 74 2.59 -30.25 -6.95
C ALA A 74 3.37 -29.94 -8.24
N GLY A 75 4.47 -29.18 -8.15
CA GLY A 75 5.37 -28.86 -9.27
C GLY A 75 6.54 -29.82 -9.43
N ARG A 76 6.52 -30.97 -8.74
CA ARG A 76 7.51 -32.05 -8.83
C ARG A 76 6.83 -33.35 -9.28
#